data_AF-A0A416XJT8-F1
#
_entry.id   AF-A0A416XJT8-F1
#
_cell.length_a   1.000
_cell.length_b   1.000
_cell.length_c   1.000
_cell.angle_alpha   90.00
_cell.angle_beta   90.00
_cell.angle_gamma   90.00
#
_symmetry.space_group_name_H-M   'P 1'
#
loop_
_entity.id
_entity.type
_entity.pdbx_description
1 polymer ?
#
loop_
_entity_poly.entity_id
_entity_poly.type
_entity_poly.pdbx_seq_one_letter_code
_entity_poly.pdbx_strand_id
1 'polypeptide(L)'
;MTQRNPRRTDEEWLSLIQECRSSGLSDKCWCEEHHIHTSNFYYQIRRLRKKACTIPEPIHSTFLGKQEVVQLAFGEAVPCPSVSPAVPEISSDTAVKIAYHGIQIEITNAAHRETISNILSVLQCLC
;
A
#
# COMPACT_ATOMS: atom_id res chain seq x y z
N MET A 1 43.18 4.20 -19.65
CA MET A 1 42.67 4.99 -18.53
C MET A 1 41.22 4.61 -18.30
N THR A 2 40.89 4.00 -17.16
CA THR A 2 39.51 3.63 -16.81
C THR A 2 38.73 4.91 -16.54
N GLN A 3 37.93 5.33 -17.53
CA GLN A 3 36.95 6.40 -17.39
C GLN A 3 35.98 6.01 -16.27
N ARG A 4 36.21 6.54 -15.06
CA ARG A 4 35.24 6.47 -13.97
C ARG A 4 34.06 7.33 -14.41
N ASN A 5 32.98 6.67 -14.85
CA ASN A 5 31.73 7.32 -15.21
C ASN A 5 31.36 8.31 -14.08
N PRO A 6 31.17 9.61 -14.37
CA PRO A 6 30.76 10.58 -13.36
C PRO A 6 29.57 10.02 -12.59
N ARG A 7 29.66 10.07 -11.25
CA ARG A 7 28.62 9.52 -10.39
C ARG A 7 27.33 10.31 -10.68
N ARG A 8 26.44 9.71 -11.46
CA ARG A 8 25.10 10.27 -11.71
C ARG A 8 24.39 10.57 -10.40
N THR A 9 23.74 11.71 -10.30
CA THR A 9 23.00 12.10 -9.08
C THR A 9 21.71 11.29 -8.95
N ASP A 10 21.07 11.38 -7.78
CA ASP A 10 19.81 10.67 -7.55
C ASP A 10 18.69 11.20 -8.47
N GLU A 11 18.68 12.51 -8.73
CA GLU A 11 17.74 13.18 -9.64
C GLU A 11 17.91 12.68 -11.09
N GLU A 12 19.15 12.55 -11.55
CA GLU A 12 19.44 12.02 -12.88
C GLU A 12 18.96 10.56 -13.03
N TRP A 13 19.15 9.74 -12.00
CA TRP A 13 18.63 8.38 -12.00
C TRP A 13 17.10 8.34 -11.99
N LEU A 14 16.43 9.25 -11.28
CA LEU A 14 14.97 9.36 -11.29
C LEU A 14 14.46 9.72 -12.69
N SER A 15 15.07 10.69 -13.36
CA SER A 15 14.73 11.06 -14.75
C SER A 15 14.88 9.87 -15.70
N LEU A 16 16.00 9.14 -15.61
CA LEU A 16 16.24 7.94 -16.43
C LEU A 16 15.22 6.83 -16.16
N ILE A 17 14.85 6.62 -14.89
CA ILE A 17 13.82 5.63 -14.53
C ILE A 17 12.47 6.07 -15.11
N GLN A 18 12.12 7.34 -15.00
CA GLN A 18 10.87 7.87 -15.54
C GLN A 18 10.82 7.72 -17.06
N GLU A 19 11.89 8.07 -17.76
CA GLU A 19 12.04 7.90 -19.20
C GLU A 19 11.87 6.43 -19.61
N CYS A 20 12.53 5.51 -18.91
CA CYS A 20 12.37 4.08 -19.10
C CYS A 20 10.90 3.65 -18.97
N ARG A 21 10.16 4.17 -17.98
CA ARG A 21 8.74 3.82 -17.77
C ARG A 21 7.82 4.43 -18.81
N SER A 22 8.13 5.62 -19.33
CA SER A 22 7.38 6.27 -20.41
C SER A 22 7.71 5.72 -21.80
N SER A 23 8.86 5.07 -21.97
CA SER A 23 9.32 4.59 -23.28
C SER A 23 8.44 3.48 -23.88
N GLY A 24 7.68 2.75 -23.06
CA GLY A 24 6.93 1.57 -23.48
C GLY A 24 7.81 0.36 -23.84
N LEU A 25 9.14 0.48 -23.71
CA LEU A 25 10.10 -0.62 -23.90
C LEU A 25 10.24 -1.44 -22.60
N SER A 26 10.71 -2.68 -22.73
CA SER A 26 11.12 -3.43 -21.54
C SER A 26 12.36 -2.80 -20.91
N ASP A 27 12.48 -2.84 -19.57
CA ASP A 27 13.63 -2.34 -18.82
C ASP A 27 14.97 -2.82 -19.42
N LYS A 28 15.03 -4.08 -19.91
CA LYS A 28 16.24 -4.67 -20.51
C LYS A 28 16.61 -4.00 -21.84
N CYS A 29 15.63 -3.82 -22.75
CA CYS A 29 15.86 -3.21 -24.05
C CYS A 29 16.23 -1.73 -23.90
N TRP A 30 15.53 -1.02 -23.02
CA TRP A 30 15.81 0.39 -22.74
C TRP A 30 17.21 0.57 -22.14
N CYS A 31 17.62 -0.31 -21.20
CA CYS A 31 18.97 -0.28 -20.65
C CYS A 31 20.05 -0.51 -21.73
N GLU A 32 19.80 -1.38 -22.70
CA GLU A 32 20.73 -1.67 -23.80
C GLU A 32 20.91 -0.44 -24.72
N GLU A 33 19.81 0.19 -25.12
CA GLU A 33 19.80 1.40 -25.97
C GLU A 33 20.46 2.60 -25.27
N HIS A 34 20.25 2.76 -23.97
CA HIS A 34 20.81 3.85 -23.18
C HIS A 34 22.21 3.54 -22.59
N HIS A 35 22.81 2.41 -22.99
CA HIS A 35 24.12 1.94 -22.52
C HIS A 35 24.25 1.87 -20.99
N ILE A 36 23.18 1.45 -20.32
CA ILE A 36 23.11 1.25 -18.89
C ILE A 36 23.17 -0.24 -18.60
N HIS A 37 24.08 -0.65 -17.72
CA HIS A 37 24.09 -2.04 -17.27
C HIS A 37 22.84 -2.35 -16.44
N THR A 38 22.08 -3.36 -16.83
CA THR A 38 20.79 -3.74 -16.20
C THR A 38 20.90 -3.95 -14.69
N SER A 39 21.98 -4.57 -14.21
CA SER A 39 22.17 -4.75 -12.76
C SER A 39 22.36 -3.42 -12.01
N ASN A 40 23.02 -2.44 -12.64
CA ASN A 40 23.19 -1.11 -12.05
C ASN A 40 21.84 -0.37 -12.05
N PHE A 41 21.06 -0.48 -13.12
CA PHE A 41 19.72 0.10 -13.19
C PHE A 41 18.82 -0.40 -12.04
N TYR A 42 18.72 -1.72 -11.84
CA TYR A 42 17.94 -2.27 -10.73
C TYR A 42 18.51 -1.96 -9.35
N TYR A 43 19.85 -1.91 -9.22
CA TYR A 43 20.49 -1.47 -7.99
C TYR A 43 20.08 -0.03 -7.63
N GLN A 44 20.07 0.89 -8.59
CA GLN A 44 19.71 2.28 -8.38
C GLN A 44 18.23 2.44 -8.06
N ILE A 45 17.33 1.72 -8.74
CA ILE A 45 15.91 1.68 -8.38
C ILE A 45 15.74 1.24 -6.92
N ARG A 46 16.42 0.16 -6.51
CA ARG A 46 16.34 -0.35 -5.12
C ARG A 46 16.89 0.68 -4.11
N ARG A 47 18.01 1.33 -4.43
CA ARG A 47 18.62 2.37 -3.59
C ARG A 47 17.72 3.59 -3.46
N LEU A 48 17.14 4.07 -4.56
CA LEU A 48 16.23 5.22 -4.58
C LEU A 48 14.93 4.92 -3.82
N ARG A 49 14.35 3.73 -3.99
CA ARG A 49 13.17 3.31 -3.20
C ARG A 49 13.44 3.36 -1.70
N LYS A 50 14.61 2.90 -1.25
CA LYS A 50 15.00 2.99 0.17
C LYS A 50 15.12 4.43 0.67
N LYS A 51 15.58 5.36 -0.17
CA LYS A 51 15.68 6.78 0.16
C LYS A 51 14.33 7.48 0.19
N ALA A 52 13.47 7.21 -0.79
CA ALA A 52 12.12 7.74 -0.87
C ALA A 52 11.23 7.18 0.25
N CYS A 53 11.42 5.92 0.63
CA CYS A 53 10.81 5.32 1.81
C CYS A 53 11.60 5.65 3.09
N THR A 54 11.93 6.92 3.31
CA THR A 54 12.18 7.38 4.68
C THR A 54 10.81 7.46 5.33
N ILE A 55 10.37 6.35 5.94
CA ILE A 55 9.15 6.32 6.75
C ILE A 55 9.36 7.36 7.85
N PRO A 56 8.60 8.47 7.87
CA PRO A 56 8.61 9.34 9.03
C PRO A 56 8.18 8.49 10.22
N GLU A 57 8.85 8.60 11.37
CA GLU A 57 8.28 8.05 12.60
C GLU A 57 6.82 8.49 12.68
N PRO A 58 5.89 7.60 13.06
CA PRO A 58 4.48 7.91 13.09
C PRO A 58 4.28 9.17 13.94
N ILE A 59 4.09 10.31 13.28
CA ILE A 59 3.52 11.46 13.96
C ILE A 59 2.08 11.01 14.14
N HIS A 60 1.73 10.64 15.38
CA HIS A 60 0.37 10.42 15.80
C HIS A 60 -0.40 11.74 15.61
N SER A 61 -0.75 12.05 14.36
CA SER A 61 -1.64 13.13 14.01
C SER A 61 -3.03 12.59 14.24
N THR A 62 -3.56 12.89 15.41
CA THR A 62 -4.98 12.76 15.72
C THR A 62 -5.72 13.73 14.81
N PHE A 63 -5.97 13.34 13.56
CA PHE A 63 -6.75 14.16 12.63
C PHE A 63 -8.22 14.08 13.09
N LEU A 64 -8.58 14.98 14.00
CA LEU A 64 -9.93 15.17 14.52
C LEU A 64 -10.74 16.08 13.58
N GLY A 65 -10.63 15.86 12.27
CA GLY A 65 -11.41 16.57 11.27
C GLY A 65 -12.65 15.73 10.92
N LYS A 66 -13.85 16.26 11.17
CA LYS A 66 -15.09 15.64 10.70
C LYS A 66 -15.03 15.52 9.18
N GLN A 67 -14.93 14.30 8.65
CA GLN A 67 -14.95 14.06 7.22
C GLN A 67 -16.39 14.24 6.73
N GLU A 68 -16.65 15.31 5.97
CA GLU A 68 -17.96 15.53 5.36
C GLU A 68 -18.04 14.73 4.06
N VAL A 69 -18.93 13.73 4.04
CA VAL A 69 -19.10 12.81 2.92
C VAL A 69 -20.47 13.06 2.31
N VAL A 70 -20.51 13.51 1.05
CA VAL A 70 -21.77 13.69 0.29
C VAL A 70 -22.10 12.38 -0.41
N GLN A 71 -23.28 11.81 -0.12
CA GLN A 71 -23.78 10.64 -0.84
C GLN A 71 -24.20 11.03 -2.25
N LEU A 72 -23.57 10.42 -3.25
CA LEU A 72 -24.02 10.51 -4.64
C LEU A 72 -25.14 9.49 -4.85
N ALA A 73 -26.37 9.98 -5.04
CA ALA A 73 -27.50 9.13 -5.40
C ALA A 73 -27.33 8.68 -6.86
N PHE A 74 -26.97 7.42 -7.07
CA PHE A 74 -27.08 6.80 -8.38
C PHE A 74 -28.55 6.57 -8.67
N GLY A 75 -29.09 7.30 -9.66
CA GLY A 75 -30.47 7.18 -10.09
C GLY A 75 -30.81 5.73 -10.45
N GLU A 76 -31.97 5.29 -9.95
CA GLU A 76 -32.54 3.96 -10.10
C GLU A 76 -32.70 3.60 -11.59
N ALA A 77 -31.89 2.67 -12.07
CA ALA A 77 -31.99 2.14 -13.42
C ALA A 77 -33.14 1.12 -13.48
N VAL A 78 -34.09 1.38 -14.38
CA VAL A 78 -35.25 0.54 -14.71
C VAL A 78 -34.81 -0.91 -15.01
N PRO A 79 -35.57 -1.96 -14.61
CA PRO A 79 -35.12 -3.34 -14.68
C PRO A 79 -35.16 -3.90 -16.11
N CYS A 80 -34.04 -4.46 -16.58
CA CYS A 80 -34.04 -5.42 -17.68
C CYS A 80 -33.65 -6.81 -17.13
N PRO A 81 -34.40 -7.88 -17.44
CA PRO A 81 -34.19 -9.19 -16.84
C PRO A 81 -33.12 -9.96 -17.62
N SER A 82 -32.10 -10.46 -16.94
CA SER A 82 -31.71 -11.87 -16.95
C SER A 82 -30.25 -12.08 -16.53
N VAL A 83 -30.07 -13.16 -15.77
CA VAL A 83 -28.82 -13.80 -15.37
C VAL A 83 -28.05 -13.09 -14.25
N SER A 84 -28.44 -13.45 -13.03
CA SER A 84 -27.56 -13.42 -11.85
C SER A 84 -26.29 -14.25 -12.10
N PRO A 85 -25.13 -13.77 -11.59
CA PRO A 85 -24.24 -14.62 -10.84
C PRO A 85 -24.21 -14.14 -9.40
N ALA A 86 -24.37 -15.10 -8.50
CA ALA A 86 -24.26 -14.94 -7.06
C ALA A 86 -22.95 -14.24 -6.67
N VAL A 87 -23.06 -13.23 -5.81
CA VAL A 87 -21.96 -12.82 -4.93
C VAL A 87 -22.37 -13.24 -3.52
N PRO A 88 -21.99 -14.45 -3.06
CA PRO A 88 -22.05 -14.73 -1.63
C PRO A 88 -20.87 -14.02 -0.96
N GLU A 89 -21.23 -13.00 -0.17
CA GLU A 89 -20.66 -12.62 1.11
C GLU A 89 -19.15 -12.85 1.31
N ILE A 90 -18.41 -11.75 1.43
CA ILE A 90 -17.03 -11.70 1.92
C ILE A 90 -17.04 -12.25 3.35
N SER A 91 -16.74 -13.54 3.49
CA SER A 91 -16.55 -14.20 4.79
C SER A 91 -15.28 -13.63 5.42
N SER A 92 -15.44 -12.70 6.37
CA SER A 92 -14.35 -12.14 7.15
C SER A 92 -13.73 -13.25 8.02
N ASP A 93 -12.45 -13.58 7.78
CA ASP A 93 -11.63 -14.59 8.48
C ASP A 93 -11.43 -14.28 9.98
N THR A 94 -12.53 -14.37 10.73
CA THR A 94 -12.59 -14.09 12.16
C THR A 94 -12.30 -15.37 12.92
N ALA A 95 -11.19 -15.39 13.65
CA ALA A 95 -10.75 -16.53 14.44
C ALA A 95 -11.49 -16.60 15.79
N VAL A 96 -11.69 -15.46 16.43
CA VAL A 96 -12.33 -15.36 17.75
C VAL A 96 -13.24 -14.14 17.79
N LYS A 97 -14.45 -14.33 18.32
CA LYS A 97 -15.43 -13.27 18.51
C LYS A 97 -15.96 -13.30 19.94
N ILE A 98 -15.82 -12.19 20.65
CA ILE A 98 -16.26 -12.04 22.04
C ILE A 98 -17.31 -10.94 22.06
N ALA A 99 -18.49 -11.23 22.60
CA ALA A 99 -19.55 -10.24 22.79
C ALA A 99 -19.92 -10.16 24.27
N TYR A 100 -19.88 -8.96 24.84
CA TYR A 100 -20.18 -8.71 26.24
C TYR A 100 -20.84 -7.33 26.43
N HIS A 101 -22.03 -7.29 27.03
CA HIS A 101 -22.83 -6.07 27.27
C HIS A 101 -22.93 -5.11 26.06
N GLY A 102 -23.16 -5.65 24.87
CA GLY A 102 -23.30 -4.86 23.64
C GLY A 102 -21.98 -4.41 23.01
N ILE A 103 -20.83 -4.76 23.60
CA ILE A 103 -19.50 -4.60 23.00
C ILE A 103 -19.13 -5.90 22.31
N GLN A 104 -18.63 -5.80 21.08
CA GLN A 104 -18.18 -6.92 20.28
C GLN A 104 -16.71 -6.73 19.91
N ILE A 105 -15.88 -7.73 20.22
CA ILE A 105 -14.46 -7.77 19.90
C ILE A 105 -14.26 -8.93 18.93
N GLU A 106 -13.73 -8.63 17.75
CA GLU A 106 -13.40 -9.61 16.72
C GLU A 106 -11.89 -9.66 16.51
N ILE A 107 -11.33 -10.86 16.55
CA ILE A 107 -9.92 -11.15 16.34
C ILE A 107 -9.81 -12.06 15.13
N THR A 108 -9.05 -11.62 14.13
CA THR A 108 -8.75 -12.40 12.91
C THR A 108 -7.52 -13.27 13.11
N ASN A 109 -7.35 -14.32 12.29
CA ASN A 109 -6.15 -15.18 12.35
C ASN A 109 -4.85 -14.42 12.08
N ALA A 110 -4.93 -13.31 11.34
CA ALA A 110 -3.80 -12.45 11.03
C ALA A 110 -3.45 -11.44 12.15
N ALA A 111 -4.23 -11.38 13.24
CA ALA A 111 -3.99 -10.42 14.31
C ALA A 111 -2.67 -10.72 15.05
N HIS A 112 -1.80 -9.71 15.14
CA HIS A 112 -0.52 -9.87 15.83
C HIS A 112 -0.73 -9.98 17.35
N ARG A 113 0.09 -10.81 18.00
CA ARG A 113 0.04 -11.07 19.45
C ARG A 113 0.07 -9.77 20.26
N GLU A 114 0.93 -8.83 19.89
CA GLU A 114 1.07 -7.56 20.59
C GLU A 114 -0.20 -6.72 20.52
N THR A 115 -0.87 -6.70 19.36
CA THR A 115 -2.15 -6.00 19.18
C THR A 115 -3.21 -6.56 20.11
N ILE A 116 -3.33 -7.89 20.17
CA ILE A 116 -4.29 -8.56 21.06
C ILE A 116 -3.96 -8.25 22.53
N SER A 117 -2.69 -8.37 22.91
CA SER A 117 -2.23 -8.13 24.29
C SER A 117 -2.49 -6.69 24.73
N ASN A 118 -2.20 -5.71 23.87
CA ASN A 118 -2.39 -4.29 24.18
C ASN A 118 -3.88 -3.97 24.35
N ILE A 119 -4.74 -4.47 23.45
CA ILE A 119 -6.19 -4.26 23.56
C ILE A 119 -6.72 -4.86 24.87
N LEU A 120 -6.37 -6.12 25.17
CA LEU A 120 -6.81 -6.76 26.42
C LEU A 120 -6.28 -6.05 27.67
N SER A 121 -5.04 -5.56 27.64
CA SER A 121 -4.46 -4.80 28.77
C SER A 121 -5.21 -3.49 29.00
N VAL A 122 -5.56 -2.76 27.94
CA VAL A 122 -6.34 -1.52 28.06
C VAL A 122 -7.73 -1.82 28.63
N LEU A 123 -8.38 -2.89 28.17
CA LEU A 123 -9.70 -3.28 28.68
C LEU A 123 -9.64 -3.69 30.16
N GLN A 124 -8.58 -4.36 30.60
CA GLN A 124 -8.38 -4.69 32.02
C GLN A 124 -8.22 -3.45 32.90
N CYS A 125 -7.65 -2.35 32.39
CA CYS A 125 -7.55 -1.09 33.15
C CYS A 125 -8.87 -0.33 33.28
N LEU A 126 -9.90 -0.68 32.50
CA LEU A 126 -11.21 -0.04 32.53
C LEU A 126 -12.21 -0.71 33.48
N CYS A 127 -11.86 -1.88 34.01
CA CYS A 127 -12.62 -2.61 35.02
C CYS A 127 -11.90 -2.56 36.37
#